data_AF-K2CB99-F1
#
_entry.id   AF-K2CB99-F1
#
_cell.length_a   1.000
_cell.length_b   1.000
_cell.length_c   1.000
_cell.angle_alpha   90.00
_cell.angle_beta   90.00
_cell.angle_gamma   90.00
#
_symmetry.space_group_name_H-M   'P 1'
#
loop_
_entity.id
_entity.type
_entity.pdbx_description
1 polymer ?
#
loop_
_entity_poly.entity_id
_entity_poly.type
_entity_poly.pdbx_seq_one_letter_code
_entity_poly.pdbx_strand_id
1 'polypeptide(L)'
;MRKVVALVFIFLPFLVSAQTTNQAPTYVRDIDYTLEQPFGGQANISSLAEYVNVVYAFALGIVGIIAVVLIMFGGLRWIAAAGNESIITEAKEIITSAIIGLAIALLSFILLSFINPQFTSGKLGIPVI
;
A
#
# COMPACT_ATOMS: atom_id res chain seq x y z
N MET A 1 5.11 27.97 15.05
CA MET A 1 5.71 26.96 15.96
C MET A 1 4.73 25.87 16.39
N ARG A 2 3.48 26.19 16.81
CA ARG A 2 2.46 25.18 17.22
C ARG A 2 2.14 24.08 16.18
N LYS A 3 2.13 24.39 14.88
CA LYS A 3 1.85 23.41 13.81
C LYS A 3 3.01 22.42 13.55
N VAL A 4 4.25 22.81 13.84
CA VAL A 4 5.44 21.96 13.67
C VAL A 4 5.52 20.93 14.79
N VAL A 5 5.17 21.32 16.02
CA VAL A 5 5.11 20.41 17.18
C VAL A 5 4.05 19.31 16.99
N ALA A 6 2.90 19.64 16.39
CA ALA A 6 1.85 18.65 16.07
C ALA A 6 2.31 17.63 15.00
N LEU A 7 3.08 18.07 14.00
CA LEU A 7 3.63 17.19 12.96
C LEU A 7 4.69 16.22 13.52
N VAL A 8 5.52 16.69 14.46
CA VAL A 8 6.53 15.85 15.13
C VAL A 8 5.87 14.80 16.05
N PHE A 9 4.75 15.13 16.70
CA PHE A 9 4.03 14.20 17.58
C PHE A 9 3.30 13.08 16.82
N ILE A 10 2.86 13.36 15.59
CA ILE A 10 2.28 12.35 14.68
C ILE A 10 3.36 11.40 14.14
N PHE A 11 4.60 11.89 13.98
CA PHE A 11 5.73 11.11 13.47
C PHE A 11 6.54 10.38 14.58
N LEU A 12 6.34 10.73 15.84
CA LEU A 12 7.01 10.11 16.99
C LEU A 12 6.76 8.60 17.13
N PRO A 13 5.52 8.08 16.97
CA PRO A 13 5.29 6.63 17.00
C PRO A 13 5.89 5.90 15.78
N PHE A 14 6.23 6.60 14.69
CA PHE A 14 6.88 6.03 13.49
C PHE A 14 8.37 5.69 13.73
N LEU A 15 9.04 6.38 14.66
CA LEU A 15 10.43 6.08 15.03
C LEU A 15 10.55 4.93 16.04
N VAL A 16 9.56 4.75 16.91
CA VAL A 16 9.60 3.72 17.96
C VAL A 16 9.22 2.33 17.41
N SER A 17 8.35 2.25 16.41
CA SER A 17 7.98 0.98 15.76
C SER A 17 9.03 0.45 14.77
N ALA A 18 10.04 1.26 14.41
CA ALA A 18 11.16 0.82 13.58
C ALA A 18 12.14 -0.13 14.29
N GLN A 19 12.00 -0.31 15.60
CA GLN A 19 12.83 -1.24 16.39
C GLN A 19 11.95 -2.18 17.21
N THR A 20 11.38 -3.19 16.55
CA THR A 20 11.15 -4.45 17.25
C THR A 20 12.04 -5.52 16.63
N THR A 21 13.19 -5.74 17.28
CA THR A 21 13.97 -6.95 17.09
C THR A 21 13.22 -8.11 17.76
N ASN A 22 12.20 -8.62 17.09
CA ASN A 22 11.53 -9.86 17.49
C ASN A 22 12.23 -11.01 16.76
N GLN A 23 13.44 -11.33 17.21
CA GLN A 23 14.07 -12.61 16.89
C GLN A 23 13.38 -13.71 17.71
N ALA A 24 12.23 -14.19 17.23
CA ALA A 24 11.70 -15.48 17.64
C ALA A 24 12.30 -16.58 16.73
N PRO A 25 12.71 -17.72 17.30
CA PRO A 25 13.53 -18.72 16.61
C PRO A 25 12.81 -19.25 15.36
N THR A 26 13.53 -19.21 14.24
CA THR A 26 13.14 -19.76 12.94
C THR A 26 13.04 -21.27 13.01
N TYR A 27 11.80 -21.80 13.02
CA TYR A 27 11.52 -23.11 12.43
C TYR A 27 10.96 -22.84 11.03
N VAL A 28 11.86 -22.70 10.06
CA VAL A 28 11.51 -22.48 8.66
C VAL A 28 11.68 -23.82 7.96
N ARG A 29 10.56 -24.47 7.63
CA ARG A 29 10.53 -25.38 6.50
C ARG A 29 10.29 -24.48 5.29
N ASP A 30 11.36 -24.13 4.58
CA ASP A 30 11.30 -23.53 3.24
C ASP A 30 10.67 -24.56 2.30
N ILE A 31 9.35 -24.69 2.32
CA ILE A 31 8.64 -25.37 1.26
C ILE A 31 8.43 -24.32 0.18
N ASP A 32 9.35 -24.28 -0.79
CA ASP A 32 9.17 -23.51 -2.01
C ASP A 32 7.98 -24.11 -2.78
N TYR A 33 6.84 -23.43 -2.74
CA TYR A 33 5.73 -23.74 -3.61
C TYR A 33 5.96 -23.03 -4.95
N THR A 34 6.32 -23.81 -5.98
CA THR A 34 6.34 -23.29 -7.35
C THR A 34 4.91 -23.07 -7.82
N LEU A 35 4.59 -21.83 -8.18
CA LEU A 35 3.30 -21.47 -8.71
C LEU A 35 3.15 -22.04 -10.13
N GLU A 36 1.99 -22.64 -10.43
CA GLU A 36 1.68 -23.09 -11.80
C GLU A 36 1.66 -21.93 -12.80
N GLN A 37 1.34 -20.73 -12.33
CA GLN A 37 1.53 -19.50 -13.07
C GLN A 37 2.22 -18.45 -12.22
N PRO A 38 3.34 -17.85 -12.70
CA PRO A 38 4.02 -16.78 -11.98
C PRO A 38 3.12 -15.55 -11.92
N PHE A 39 2.93 -15.00 -10.73
CA PHE A 39 2.14 -13.80 -10.49
C PHE A 39 3.03 -12.71 -9.90
N GLY A 40 2.89 -11.46 -10.37
CA GLY A 40 3.67 -10.34 -9.85
C GLY A 40 5.21 -10.49 -9.95
N GLY A 41 5.70 -11.33 -10.87
CA GLY A 41 7.14 -11.58 -11.06
C GLY A 41 7.75 -12.62 -10.11
N GLN A 42 6.96 -13.24 -9.23
CA GLN A 42 7.42 -14.33 -8.38
C GLN A 42 6.90 -15.68 -8.91
N ALA A 43 7.83 -16.64 -9.05
CA ALA A 43 7.54 -18.01 -9.46
C ALA A 43 7.46 -18.98 -8.28
N ASN A 44 8.02 -18.60 -7.13
CA ASN A 44 8.04 -19.39 -5.91
C ASN A 44 7.48 -18.53 -4.77
N ILE A 45 6.68 -19.15 -3.91
CA ILE A 45 6.17 -18.55 -2.68
C ILE A 45 6.41 -19.51 -1.52
N SER A 46 6.70 -18.96 -0.35
CA SER A 46 7.00 -19.74 0.87
C SER A 46 5.78 -19.90 1.77
N SER A 47 4.73 -19.07 1.56
CA SER A 47 3.50 -19.10 2.36
C SER A 47 2.31 -18.43 1.65
N LEU A 48 1.09 -18.73 2.09
CA LEU A 48 -0.13 -18.04 1.65
C LEU A 48 -0.06 -16.52 1.91
N ALA A 49 0.63 -16.13 2.98
CA ALA A 49 0.84 -14.73 3.33
C ALA A 49 1.70 -14.00 2.28
N GLU A 50 2.75 -14.65 1.80
CA GLU A 50 3.58 -14.12 0.72
C GLU A 50 2.79 -13.95 -0.58
N TYR A 51 1.98 -14.95 -0.96
CA TYR A 51 1.11 -14.86 -2.13
C TYR A 51 0.14 -13.66 -2.07
N VAL A 52 -0.50 -13.43 -0.92
CA VAL A 52 -1.40 -12.30 -0.73
C VAL A 52 -0.66 -10.97 -0.86
N ASN A 53 0.57 -10.86 -0.35
CA ASN A 53 1.38 -9.66 -0.51
C ASN A 53 1.74 -9.37 -1.98
N VAL A 54 2.07 -10.39 -2.76
CA VAL A 54 2.33 -10.25 -4.20
C VAL A 54 1.09 -9.77 -4.94
N VAL A 55 -0.06 -10.36 -4.63
CA VAL A 55 -1.34 -9.96 -5.25
C VAL A 55 -1.67 -8.51 -4.92
N TYR A 56 -1.45 -8.13 -3.66
CA TYR A 56 -1.67 -6.78 -3.20
C TYR A 56 -0.72 -5.76 -3.87
N ALA A 57 0.58 -6.09 -3.98
CA ALA A 57 1.56 -5.24 -4.66
C ALA A 57 1.20 -5.04 -6.13
N PHE A 58 0.72 -6.08 -6.80
CA PHE A 58 0.23 -6.00 -8.17
C PHE A 58 -1.00 -5.10 -8.29
N ALA A 59 -1.98 -5.24 -7.37
CA ALA A 59 -3.15 -4.38 -7.32
C ALA A 59 -2.80 -2.91 -7.08
N LEU A 60 -1.83 -2.61 -6.20
CA LEU A 60 -1.31 -1.26 -6.00
C LEU A 60 -0.71 -0.66 -7.26
N GLY A 61 0.01 -1.46 -8.06
CA GLY A 61 0.52 -1.03 -9.35
C GLY A 61 -0.59 -0.56 -10.29
N ILE A 62 -1.67 -1.33 -10.39
CA ILE A 62 -2.85 -0.98 -11.20
C ILE A 62 -3.51 0.30 -10.70
N VAL A 63 -3.73 0.41 -9.39
CA VAL A 63 -4.34 1.61 -8.78
C VAL A 63 -3.47 2.85 -9.03
N GLY A 64 -2.14 2.73 -8.95
CA GLY A 64 -1.21 3.81 -9.26
C GLY A 64 -1.35 4.31 -10.70
N ILE A 65 -1.43 3.40 -11.67
CA ILE A 65 -1.62 3.75 -13.09
C ILE A 65 -2.96 4.47 -13.29
N ILE A 66 -4.04 3.95 -12.73
CA ILE A 66 -5.38 4.55 -12.84
C ILE A 66 -5.38 5.96 -12.21
N ALA A 67 -4.75 6.13 -11.05
CA ALA A 67 -4.65 7.43 -10.39
C ALA A 67 -3.95 8.46 -11.28
N VAL A 68 -2.85 8.09 -11.94
CA VAL A 68 -2.13 8.97 -12.88
C VAL A 68 -3.03 9.37 -14.06
N VAL A 69 -3.77 8.42 -14.64
CA VAL A 69 -4.68 8.71 -15.76
C VAL A 69 -5.80 9.67 -15.35
N LEU A 70 -6.40 9.47 -14.18
CA LEU A 70 -7.46 10.35 -13.66
C LEU A 70 -6.94 11.76 -13.35
N ILE A 71 -5.72 11.87 -12.80
CA ILE A 71 -5.07 13.17 -12.57
C ILE A 71 -4.79 13.88 -13.89
N MET A 72 -4.30 13.18 -14.92
CA MET A 72 -4.11 13.77 -16.25
C MET A 72 -5.44 14.24 -16.86
N PHE A 73 -6.48 13.40 -16.79
CA PHE A 73 -7.81 13.74 -17.31
C PHE A 73 -8.42 14.95 -16.61
N GLY A 74 -8.36 14.98 -15.28
CA GLY A 74 -8.80 16.14 -14.48
C GLY A 74 -7.97 17.39 -14.77
N GLY A 75 -6.65 17.24 -14.96
CA GLY A 75 -5.76 18.34 -15.32
C GLY A 75 -6.08 18.95 -16.69
N LEU A 76 -6.32 18.11 -17.71
CA LEU A 76 -6.74 18.56 -19.04
C LEU A 76 -8.09 19.28 -18.99
N ARG A 77 -9.06 18.72 -18.25
CA ARG A 77 -10.38 19.33 -18.05
C ARG A 77 -10.31 20.67 -17.31
N TRP A 78 -9.39 20.80 -16.36
CA TRP A 78 -9.18 22.05 -15.63
C TRP A 78 -8.66 23.17 -16.54
N ILE A 79 -7.68 22.86 -17.41
CA ILE A 79 -7.12 23.83 -18.35
C ILE A 79 -8.14 24.17 -19.45
N ALA A 80 -8.93 23.20 -19.91
CA ALA A 80 -9.96 23.39 -20.93
C ALA A 80 -11.21 24.14 -20.44
N ALA A 81 -11.33 24.41 -19.14
CA ALA A 81 -12.52 25.03 -18.55
C ALA A 81 -12.76 26.48 -19.00
N ALA A 82 -11.76 27.17 -19.56
CA ALA A 82 -11.87 28.51 -20.14
C ALA A 82 -12.60 29.54 -19.24
N GLY A 83 -12.45 29.43 -17.91
CA GLY A 83 -13.09 30.33 -16.93
C GLY A 83 -14.47 29.87 -16.41
N ASN A 84 -14.98 28.72 -16.86
CA ASN A 84 -16.20 28.14 -16.29
C ASN A 84 -15.91 27.51 -14.91
N GLU A 85 -16.40 28.16 -13.85
CA GLU A 85 -16.22 27.71 -12.47
C GLU A 85 -16.79 26.30 -12.19
N SER A 86 -17.86 25.90 -12.88
CA SER A 86 -18.46 24.57 -12.72
C SER A 86 -17.49 23.48 -13.19
N ILE A 87 -16.89 23.66 -14.38
CA ILE A 87 -15.92 22.70 -14.93
C ILE A 87 -14.64 22.69 -14.10
N ILE A 88 -14.21 23.84 -13.59
CA ILE A 88 -13.05 23.93 -12.69
C ILE A 88 -13.29 23.14 -11.41
N THR A 89 -14.49 23.25 -10.83
CA THR A 89 -14.84 22.54 -9.59
C THR A 89 -14.88 21.03 -9.80
N GLU A 90 -15.52 20.57 -10.88
CA GLU A 90 -15.60 19.16 -11.23
C GLU A 90 -14.20 18.56 -11.54
N ALA A 91 -13.36 19.30 -12.27
CA ALA A 91 -11.99 18.87 -12.56
C ALA A 91 -11.15 18.72 -11.28
N LYS A 92 -11.33 19.63 -10.31
CA LYS A 92 -10.68 19.54 -9.00
C LYS A 92 -11.19 18.35 -8.20
N GLU A 93 -12.49 18.04 -8.26
CA GLU A 93 -13.07 16.88 -7.59
C GLU A 93 -12.53 15.55 -8.14
N ILE A 94 -12.33 15.46 -9.45
CA ILE A 94 -11.69 14.30 -10.09
C ILE A 94 -10.25 14.12 -9.58
N ILE A 95 -9.48 15.22 -9.50
CA ILE A 95 -8.09 15.17 -9.02
C ILE A 95 -8.03 14.79 -7.53
N THR A 96 -8.88 15.39 -6.69
CA THR A 96 -8.88 15.11 -5.25
C THR A 96 -9.34 13.69 -4.95
N SER A 97 -10.37 13.19 -5.65
CA SER A 97 -10.82 11.79 -5.51
C SER A 97 -9.75 10.79 -5.95
N ALA A 98 -9.01 11.07 -7.03
CA ALA A 98 -7.87 10.23 -7.45
C ALA A 98 -6.75 10.19 -6.40
N ILE A 99 -6.40 11.35 -5.81
CA ILE A 99 -5.39 11.44 -4.75
C ILE A 99 -5.85 10.71 -3.48
N ILE A 100 -7.11 10.86 -3.09
CA ILE A 100 -7.68 10.18 -1.91
C ILE A 100 -7.68 8.66 -2.13
N GLY A 101 -8.08 8.18 -3.32
CA GLY A 101 -8.04 6.76 -3.66
C GLY A 101 -6.63 6.19 -3.54
N LEU A 102 -5.63 6.90 -4.05
CA LEU A 102 -4.22 6.50 -3.93
C LEU A 102 -3.76 6.51 -2.46
N ALA A 103 -4.14 7.53 -1.68
CA ALA A 103 -3.79 7.62 -0.26
C ALA A 103 -4.40 6.46 0.54
N ILE A 104 -5.66 6.09 0.28
CA ILE A 104 -6.32 4.95 0.93
C ILE A 104 -5.62 3.64 0.56
N ALA A 105 -5.24 3.46 -0.70
CA ALA A 105 -4.51 2.28 -1.14
C ALA A 105 -3.16 2.14 -0.40
N LEU A 106 -2.40 3.22 -0.26
CA LEU A 106 -1.14 3.24 0.50
C LEU A 106 -1.36 3.02 2.01
N LEU A 107 -2.42 3.61 2.57
CA LEU A 107 -2.79 3.41 3.98
C LEU A 107 -3.20 1.98 4.28
N SER A 108 -3.85 1.30 3.34
CA SER A 108 -4.25 -0.10 3.51
C SER A 108 -3.04 -1.03 3.70
N PHE A 109 -1.91 -0.75 3.03
CA PHE A 109 -0.66 -1.48 3.25
C PHE A 109 -0.13 -1.28 4.67
N ILE A 110 -0.11 -0.02 5.12
CA ILE A 110 0.36 0.36 6.45
C ILE A 110 -0.53 -0.28 7.52
N LEU A 111 -1.85 -0.22 7.34
CA LEU A 111 -2.82 -0.82 8.27
C LEU A 111 -2.66 -2.34 8.37
N LEU A 112 -2.40 -3.03 7.25
CA LEU A 112 -2.18 -4.47 7.27
C LEU A 112 -0.93 -4.84 8.10
N SER A 113 0.14 -4.06 7.96
CA SER A 113 1.36 -4.23 8.75
C SER A 113 1.20 -3.83 10.22
N PHE A 114 0.29 -2.90 10.53
CA PHE A 114 -0.02 -2.47 11.91
C PHE A 114 -0.90 -3.47 12.66
N ILE A 115 -1.89 -4.06 11.99
CA ILE A 115 -2.86 -4.95 12.64
C ILE A 115 -2.26 -6.33 12.90
N ASN A 116 -1.48 -6.88 11.96
CA ASN A 116 -0.82 -8.16 12.20
C ASN A 116 0.42 -8.35 11.29
N PRO A 117 1.64 -8.13 11.83
CA PRO A 117 2.87 -8.32 11.05
C PRO A 117 3.12 -9.80 10.68
N GLN A 118 2.32 -10.74 11.17
CA GLN A 118 2.52 -12.18 10.90
C GLN A 118 2.02 -12.58 9.50
N PHE A 119 1.10 -11.81 8.90
CA PHE A 119 0.72 -11.97 7.48
C PHE A 119 1.75 -11.38 6.51
N THR A 120 2.59 -10.45 6.98
CA THR A 120 3.72 -9.92 6.20
C THR A 120 5.02 -10.68 6.48
N SER A 121 5.09 -11.43 7.59
CA SER A 121 6.29 -12.20 8.00
C SER A 121 6.29 -13.67 7.56
N GLY A 122 5.25 -14.16 6.88
CA GLY A 122 5.19 -15.55 6.38
C GLY A 122 5.24 -16.65 7.45
N LYS A 123 5.20 -16.30 8.74
CA LYS A 123 5.34 -17.24 9.87
C LYS A 123 3.97 -17.61 10.43
N LEU A 124 3.23 -18.47 9.71
CA LEU A 124 2.23 -19.32 10.35
C LEU A 124 3.01 -20.45 11.03
N GLY A 125 3.33 -20.26 12.31
CA GLY A 125 3.98 -21.27 13.13
C GLY A 125 3.07 -22.48 13.30
N ILE A 126 3.18 -23.46 12.40
CA ILE A 126 2.62 -24.79 12.60
C ILE A 126 3.71 -25.62 13.28
N PRO A 127 3.58 -25.94 14.57
CA PRO A 127 4.51 -26.86 15.23
C PRO A 127 4.35 -28.24 14.60
N VAL A 128 5.47 -28.79 14.11
CA VAL A 128 5.56 -30.18 13.65
C VAL A 128 5.74 -31.06 14.89
N ILE A 129 4.81 -31.98 15.11
CA ILE A 129 4.99 -33.16 15.98
C ILE A 129 5.91 -34.18 15.32
#